data_AF-A0A9D6HQM8-F1
#
_entry.id   AF-A0A9D6HQM8-F1
#
_cell.length_a   1.000
_cell.length_b   1.000
_cell.length_c   1.000
_cell.angle_alpha   90.00
_cell.angle_beta   90.00
_cell.angle_gamma   90.00
#
_symmetry.space_group_name_H-M   'P 1'
#
loop_
_entity.id
_entity.type
_entity.pdbx_description
1 polymer ?
#
loop_
_entity_poly.entity_id
_entity_poly.type
_entity_poly.pdbx_seq_one_letter_code
_entity_poly.pdbx_strand_id
1 'polypeptide(L)'
;MRRSLNKKAFPGKWTVPGGGLETDDYINLPASGAGQWYNAIEKSLRREIREETGLEVDALNYLVDIAFIRPDGIPVVILSYYAKYKSGEVKLDEDNIDYAWVSSGEAKNYDLIDGILGEIEMTDNILKSISDA
;
A
#
# COMPACT_ATOMS: atom_id res chain seq x y z
N MET A 1 4.59 -6.75 -5.36
CA MET A 1 4.01 -7.08 -6.68
C MET A 1 4.70 -6.29 -7.78
N ARG A 2 4.75 -6.83 -8.99
CA ARG A 2 5.37 -6.20 -10.16
C ARG A 2 4.29 -5.57 -11.02
N ARG A 3 4.43 -4.28 -11.29
CA ARG A 3 3.47 -3.51 -12.07
C ARG A 3 3.45 -3.94 -13.52
N SER A 4 2.27 -3.94 -14.13
CA SER A 4 2.08 -4.19 -15.56
C SER A 4 2.95 -3.27 -16.42
N LEU A 5 3.44 -3.80 -17.54
CA LEU A 5 4.26 -3.05 -18.50
C LEU A 5 3.48 -1.91 -19.16
N ASN A 6 2.15 -1.93 -19.11
CA ASN A 6 1.27 -0.93 -19.70
C ASN A 6 0.99 0.26 -18.75
N LYS A 7 1.48 0.25 -17.51
CA LYS A 7 1.29 1.36 -16.57
C LYS A 7 2.02 2.61 -17.04
N LYS A 8 1.35 3.78 -16.95
CA LYS A 8 1.95 5.08 -17.29
C LYS A 8 3.14 5.44 -16.39
N ALA A 9 3.05 5.12 -15.10
CA ALA A 9 4.09 5.38 -14.12
C ALA A 9 4.71 4.06 -13.64
N PHE A 10 6.04 4.00 -13.68
CA PHE A 10 6.85 2.89 -13.19
C PHE A 10 6.45 1.51 -13.75
N PRO A 11 6.34 1.34 -15.08
CA PRO A 11 6.02 0.04 -15.68
C PRO A 11 7.09 -1.00 -15.36
N GLY A 12 6.66 -2.23 -15.02
CA GLY A 12 7.56 -3.34 -14.73
C GLY A 12 8.34 -3.27 -13.43
N LYS A 13 8.24 -2.17 -12.66
CA LYS A 13 8.84 -2.01 -11.34
C LYS A 13 8.05 -2.72 -10.26
N TRP A 14 8.73 -3.07 -9.18
CA TRP A 14 8.15 -3.72 -8.01
C TRP A 14 7.70 -2.69 -6.97
N THR A 15 6.57 -2.96 -6.32
CA THR A 15 5.98 -2.10 -5.29
C THR A 15 5.13 -2.92 -4.30
N VAL A 16 4.69 -2.27 -3.24
CA VAL A 16 3.62 -2.73 -2.33
C VAL A 16 2.24 -2.32 -2.89
N PRO A 17 1.14 -3.01 -2.49
CA PRO A 17 -0.21 -2.62 -2.86
C PRO A 17 -0.60 -1.23 -2.35
N GLY A 18 -1.44 -0.53 -3.10
CA GLY A 18 -1.97 0.77 -2.74
C GLY A 18 -2.46 1.59 -3.93
N GLY A 19 -3.25 2.62 -3.63
CA GLY A 19 -3.87 3.47 -4.63
C GLY A 19 -4.43 4.76 -4.04
N GLY A 20 -5.30 5.42 -4.80
CA GLY A 20 -5.91 6.68 -4.40
C GLY A 20 -7.10 6.46 -3.47
N LEU A 21 -7.32 7.41 -2.55
CA LEU A 21 -8.60 7.51 -1.85
C LEU A 21 -9.69 7.92 -2.84
N GLU A 22 -10.72 7.09 -2.96
CA GLU A 22 -11.88 7.36 -3.79
C GLU A 22 -13.09 7.73 -2.92
N THR A 23 -14.00 8.56 -3.44
CA THR A 23 -15.22 8.93 -2.71
C THR A 23 -16.07 7.70 -2.37
N ASP A 24 -16.09 6.71 -3.26
CA ASP A 24 -16.84 5.47 -3.08
C ASP A 24 -16.33 4.60 -1.92
N ASP A 25 -15.09 4.83 -1.44
CA ASP A 25 -14.54 4.16 -0.26
C ASP A 25 -15.33 4.45 1.02
N TYR A 26 -16.06 5.57 1.07
CA TYR A 26 -16.73 5.99 2.28
C TYR A 26 -18.13 6.61 2.09
N ILE A 27 -18.47 7.16 0.93
CA ILE A 27 -19.72 7.91 0.73
C ILE A 27 -20.99 7.09 1.03
N ASN A 28 -20.94 5.78 0.78
CA ASN A 28 -22.07 4.86 0.98
C ASN A 28 -22.15 4.30 2.41
N LEU A 29 -21.29 4.76 3.32
CA LEU A 29 -21.22 4.30 4.70
C LEU A 29 -21.85 5.33 5.64
N PRO A 30 -22.28 4.92 6.86
CA PRO A 30 -22.84 5.84 7.83
C PRO A 30 -21.88 6.99 8.14
N ALA A 31 -22.35 8.21 7.94
CA ALA A 31 -21.65 9.42 8.34
C ALA A 31 -22.04 9.83 9.77
N SER A 32 -21.22 10.66 10.41
CA SER A 32 -21.65 11.40 11.60
C SER A 32 -22.78 12.38 11.26
N GLY A 33 -23.45 12.92 12.29
CA GLY A 33 -24.49 13.94 12.10
C GLY A 33 -24.02 15.22 11.39
N ALA A 34 -22.71 15.44 11.30
CA ALA A 34 -22.08 16.55 10.58
C ALA A 34 -21.58 16.16 9.17
N GLY A 35 -21.88 14.95 8.67
CA GLY A 35 -21.44 14.50 7.36
C GLY A 35 -19.95 14.13 7.28
N GLN A 36 -19.35 13.67 8.39
CA GLN A 36 -17.96 13.20 8.41
C GLN A 36 -17.91 11.67 8.41
N TRP A 37 -17.00 11.10 7.61
CA TRP A 37 -16.75 9.67 7.57
C TRP A 37 -15.43 9.32 8.25
N TYR A 38 -15.48 8.33 9.14
CA TYR A 38 -14.30 7.81 9.80
C TYR A 38 -13.68 6.66 8.99
N ASN A 39 -12.36 6.53 9.13
CA ASN A 39 -11.55 5.44 8.59
C ASN A 39 -11.58 5.34 7.05
N ALA A 40 -11.72 6.48 6.35
CA ALA A 40 -11.73 6.53 4.89
C ALA A 40 -10.42 5.94 4.29
N ILE A 41 -9.27 6.30 4.86
CA ILE A 41 -7.97 5.77 4.44
C ILE A 41 -7.86 4.26 4.66
N GLU A 42 -8.26 3.77 5.84
CA GLU A 42 -8.23 2.31 6.11
C GLU A 42 -9.14 1.55 5.12
N LYS A 43 -10.31 2.09 4.79
CA LYS A 43 -11.22 1.45 3.82
C LYS A 43 -10.63 1.39 2.43
N SER A 44 -10.06 2.51 1.97
CA SER A 44 -9.33 2.59 0.71
C SER A 44 -8.19 1.57 0.66
N LEU A 45 -7.31 1.53 1.67
CA LEU A 45 -6.20 0.58 1.72
C LEU A 45 -6.67 -0.88 1.71
N ARG A 46 -7.75 -1.21 2.45
CA ARG A 46 -8.31 -2.57 2.44
C ARG A 46 -8.92 -2.94 1.09
N ARG A 47 -9.54 -1.98 0.38
CA ARG A 47 -10.02 -2.20 -0.98
C ARG A 47 -8.84 -2.48 -1.91
N GLU A 48 -7.86 -1.59 -1.95
CA GLU A 48 -6.67 -1.72 -2.81
C GLU A 48 -5.94 -3.05 -2.58
N ILE A 49 -5.67 -3.43 -1.33
CA ILE A 49 -5.04 -4.71 -1.00
C ILE A 49 -5.87 -5.88 -1.54
N ARG A 50 -7.20 -5.85 -1.36
CA ARG A 50 -8.07 -6.94 -1.83
C ARG A 50 -8.14 -6.99 -3.36
N GLU A 51 -8.25 -5.85 -4.03
CA GLU A 51 -8.33 -5.75 -5.49
C GLU A 51 -7.03 -6.21 -6.15
N GLU A 52 -5.89 -5.68 -5.70
CA GLU A 52 -4.59 -5.92 -6.33
C GLU A 52 -3.98 -7.28 -5.95
N THR A 53 -4.38 -7.87 -4.82
CA THR A 53 -3.72 -9.08 -4.29
C THR A 53 -4.66 -10.20 -3.85
N GLY A 54 -5.97 -9.95 -3.66
CA GLY A 54 -6.91 -10.93 -3.11
C GLY A 54 -6.73 -11.24 -1.62
N LEU A 55 -5.91 -10.47 -0.90
CA LEU A 55 -5.55 -10.75 0.49
C LEU A 55 -6.37 -9.93 1.50
N GLU A 56 -6.40 -10.44 2.73
CA GLU A 56 -6.86 -9.72 3.92
C GLU A 56 -5.68 -9.48 4.88
N VAL A 57 -5.73 -8.36 5.59
CA VAL A 57 -4.73 -7.97 6.59
C VAL A 57 -5.37 -7.63 7.92
N ASP A 58 -4.58 -7.69 8.99
CA ASP A 58 -4.98 -7.25 10.33
C ASP A 58 -5.09 -5.71 10.44
N ALA A 59 -4.93 -5.14 11.63
CA ALA A 59 -4.91 -3.70 11.84
C ALA A 59 -3.79 -3.04 11.03
N LEU A 60 -4.13 -1.98 10.31
CA LEU A 60 -3.19 -1.14 9.59
C LEU A 60 -2.51 -0.19 10.57
N ASN A 61 -1.19 -0.19 10.55
CA ASN A 61 -0.36 0.68 11.37
C ASN A 61 0.30 1.71 10.46
N TYR A 62 0.20 2.98 10.86
CA TYR A 62 0.84 4.06 10.12
C TYR A 62 2.36 3.89 10.14
N LEU A 63 3.00 4.04 8.98
CA LEU A 63 4.45 4.00 8.84
C LEU A 63 5.03 5.41 8.73
N VAL A 64 4.66 6.12 7.66
CA VAL A 64 5.26 7.40 7.27
C VAL A 64 4.40 8.12 6.25
N ASP A 65 4.49 9.45 6.19
CA ASP A 65 3.93 10.28 5.14
C ASP A 65 5.03 10.77 4.20
N ILE A 66 4.68 10.87 2.92
CA ILE A 66 5.58 11.35 1.87
C ILE A 66 4.85 12.44 1.09
N ALA A 67 5.51 13.58 0.88
CA ALA A 67 4.98 14.65 0.05
C ALA A 67 5.84 14.81 -1.21
N PHE A 68 5.18 14.93 -2.37
CA PHE A 68 5.84 15.30 -3.61
C PHE A 68 4.91 16.14 -4.49
N ILE A 69 5.49 16.83 -5.46
CA ILE A 69 4.74 17.62 -6.45
C ILE A 69 4.79 16.86 -7.76
N ARG A 70 3.62 16.53 -8.31
CA ARG A 70 3.50 15.89 -9.62
C ARG A 70 4.03 16.81 -10.74
N PRO A 71 4.37 16.27 -11.92
CA PRO A 71 4.79 17.09 -13.06
C PRO A 71 3.78 18.16 -13.51
N ASP A 72 2.49 17.97 -13.22
CA ASP A 72 1.42 18.95 -13.49
C ASP A 72 1.22 19.98 -12.37
N GLY A 73 2.11 20.02 -11.37
CA GLY A 73 2.09 21.01 -10.28
C GLY A 73 1.15 20.67 -9.13
N ILE A 74 0.45 19.53 -9.18
CA ILE A 74 -0.47 19.13 -8.11
C ILE A 74 0.35 18.54 -6.94
N PRO A 75 0.24 19.11 -5.72
CA PRO A 75 0.84 18.53 -4.53
C PRO A 75 0.12 17.24 -4.14
N VAL A 76 0.88 16.22 -3.78
CA VAL A 76 0.38 14.91 -3.38
C VAL A 76 0.99 14.54 -2.03
N VAL A 77 0.17 13.97 -1.16
CA VAL A 77 0.59 13.29 0.07
C VAL A 77 0.28 11.80 -0.07
N ILE A 78 1.28 10.97 0.18
CA ILE A 78 1.16 9.52 0.33
C ILE A 78 1.21 9.21 1.82
N LEU A 79 0.33 8.32 2.27
CA LEU A 79 0.36 7.78 3.63
C LEU A 79 0.65 6.29 3.53
N SER A 80 1.83 5.88 3.96
CA SER A 80 2.24 4.47 3.96
C SER A 80 1.84 3.79 5.27
N TYR A 81 1.38 2.55 5.14
CA TYR A 81 0.95 1.72 6.27
C TYR A 81 1.55 0.31 6.15
N TYR A 82 1.65 -0.38 7.28
CA TYR A 82 2.01 -1.79 7.34
C TYR A 82 1.01 -2.58 8.17
N ALA A 83 0.84 -3.86 7.84
CA ALA A 83 -0.05 -4.77 8.55
C ALA A 83 0.47 -6.21 8.47
N LYS A 84 0.01 -7.04 9.41
CA LYS A 84 0.24 -8.49 9.34
C LYS A 84 -0.73 -9.10 8.33
N TYR A 85 -0.23 -10.07 7.57
CA TYR A 85 -1.07 -10.95 6.75
C TYR A 85 -2.08 -11.68 7.63
N LYS A 86 -3.34 -11.73 7.19
CA LYS A 86 -4.41 -12.42 7.91
C LYS A 86 -4.89 -13.66 7.18
N SER A 87 -5.28 -13.52 5.91
CA SER A 87 -5.83 -14.64 5.11
C SER A 87 -5.86 -14.30 3.62
N GLY A 88 -6.13 -15.31 2.78
CA GLY A 88 -6.31 -15.18 1.33
C GLY A 88 -5.23 -15.89 0.53
N GLU A 89 -5.45 -16.01 -0.77
CA GLU A 89 -4.45 -16.47 -1.73
C GLU A 89 -4.14 -15.35 -2.69
N VAL A 90 -2.87 -15.21 -3.10
CA VAL A 90 -2.47 -14.12 -3.98
C VAL A 90 -3.14 -14.31 -5.34
N LYS A 91 -4.01 -13.36 -5.70
CA LYS A 91 -4.61 -13.25 -7.01
C LYS A 91 -4.46 -11.81 -7.48
N LEU A 92 -3.58 -11.61 -8.44
CA LEU A 92 -3.32 -10.30 -9.01
C LEU A 92 -4.47 -9.85 -9.91
N ASP A 93 -4.68 -8.54 -9.93
CA ASP A 93 -5.50 -7.86 -10.92
C ASP A 93 -4.75 -7.71 -12.26
N GLU A 94 -5.37 -7.04 -13.23
CA GLU A 94 -4.78 -6.81 -14.55
C GLU A 94 -3.62 -5.80 -14.53
N ASP A 95 -3.50 -5.05 -13.44
CA ASP A 95 -2.53 -3.99 -13.26
C ASP A 95 -1.18 -4.49 -12.74
N ASN A 96 -1.11 -5.75 -12.35
CA ASN A 96 0.07 -6.41 -11.80
C ASN A 96 0.35 -7.73 -12.55
N ILE A 97 1.63 -7.98 -12.86
CA ILE A 97 2.06 -9.10 -13.70
C ILE A 97 2.84 -10.18 -12.94
N ASP A 98 3.25 -9.89 -11.70
CA ASP A 98 4.02 -10.84 -10.88
C ASP A 98 3.94 -10.48 -9.39
N TYR A 99 4.25 -11.44 -8.51
CA TYR A 99 4.31 -11.23 -7.07
C TYR A 99 5.43 -12.02 -6.41
N ALA A 100 5.87 -11.56 -5.24
CA ALA A 100 6.88 -12.22 -4.44
C ALA A 100 6.66 -11.89 -2.97
N TRP A 101 6.78 -12.90 -2.12
CA TRP A 101 6.98 -12.72 -0.68
C TRP A 101 8.48 -12.67 -0.43
N VAL A 102 8.94 -11.60 0.20
CA VAL A 102 10.38 -11.34 0.38
C VAL A 102 10.65 -10.81 1.78
N SER A 103 11.79 -11.18 2.33
CA SER A 103 12.40 -10.48 3.45
C SER A 103 12.93 -9.11 3.02
N SER A 104 13.23 -8.23 4.00
CA SER A 104 13.89 -6.94 3.75
C SER A 104 15.24 -7.09 3.03
N GLY A 105 15.97 -8.18 3.29
CA GLY A 105 17.22 -8.52 2.62
C GLY A 105 17.01 -8.94 1.16
N GLU A 106 16.01 -9.77 0.87
CA GLU A 106 15.70 -10.24 -0.48
C GLU A 106 15.12 -9.13 -1.36
N ALA A 107 14.37 -8.19 -0.79
CA ALA A 107 13.77 -7.06 -1.50
C ALA A 107 14.81 -6.23 -2.30
N LYS A 108 16.08 -6.21 -1.85
CA LYS A 108 17.20 -5.52 -2.50
C LYS A 108 17.52 -6.06 -3.90
N ASN A 109 17.08 -7.27 -4.21
CA ASN A 109 17.32 -7.91 -5.51
C ASN A 109 16.23 -7.61 -6.54
N TYR A 110 15.22 -6.80 -6.18
CA TYR A 110 14.11 -6.43 -7.05
C TYR A 110 14.26 -5.00 -7.54
N ASP A 111 13.84 -4.74 -8.78
CA ASP A 111 13.78 -3.38 -9.34
C ASP A 111 12.57 -2.63 -8.79
N LEU A 112 12.69 -2.16 -7.54
CA LEU A 112 11.65 -1.47 -6.81
C LEU A 112 11.43 -0.04 -7.34
N ILE A 113 10.23 0.50 -7.08
CA ILE A 113 10.02 1.95 -7.10
C ILE A 113 10.89 2.57 -6.00
N ASP A 114 11.47 3.73 -6.30
CA ASP A 114 12.32 4.46 -5.35
C ASP A 114 11.55 4.75 -4.04
N GLY A 115 12.25 4.66 -2.90
CA GLY A 115 11.66 4.78 -1.57
C GLY A 115 11.08 3.48 -0.98
N ILE A 116 10.52 2.57 -1.80
CA ILE A 116 9.86 1.35 -1.29
C ILE A 116 10.80 0.46 -0.48
N LEU A 117 12.07 0.33 -0.90
CA LEU A 117 13.06 -0.43 -0.12
C LEU A 117 13.24 0.16 1.29
N GLY A 118 13.30 1.49 1.41
CA GLY A 118 13.44 2.17 2.69
C GLY A 118 12.23 1.94 3.59
N GLU A 119 11.02 1.98 3.05
CA GLU A 119 9.79 1.70 3.80
C GLU A 119 9.74 0.24 4.31
N ILE A 120 10.18 -0.72 3.50
CA ILE A 120 10.30 -2.12 3.91
C ILE A 120 11.31 -2.27 5.06
N GLU A 121 12.48 -1.62 4.96
CA GLU A 121 13.51 -1.65 6.01
C GLU A 121 13.02 -0.96 7.30
N MET A 122 12.27 0.15 7.21
CA MET A 122 11.65 0.79 8.38
C MET A 122 10.68 -0.17 9.08
N THR A 123 9.81 -0.84 8.30
CA THR A 123 8.84 -1.81 8.84
C THR A 123 9.55 -2.98 9.52
N ASP A 124 10.59 -3.54 8.90
CA ASP A 124 11.38 -4.65 9.46
C ASP A 124 12.04 -4.25 10.79
N ASN A 125 12.58 -3.04 10.89
CA ASN A 125 13.16 -2.52 12.13
C ASN A 125 12.10 -2.35 13.24
N ILE A 126 10.91 -1.84 12.91
CA ILE A 126 9.81 -1.73 13.87
C ILE A 126 9.42 -3.12 14.39
N LEU A 127 9.25 -4.11 13.51
CA LEU A 127 8.84 -5.45 13.90
C LEU A 127 9.88 -6.15 14.77
N LYS A 128 11.18 -5.99 14.48
CA LYS A 128 12.27 -6.50 15.32
C LYS A 128 12.28 -5.86 16.71
N SER A 129 12.04 -4.55 16.78
CA SER A 129 11.99 -3.84 18.08
C SER A 129 10.84 -4.30 18.99
N ILE A 130 9.75 -4.80 18.40
CA ILE A 130 8.59 -5.32 19.14
C ILE A 130 8.85 -6.76 19.59
N SER A 131 9.57 -7.57 18.82
CA SER A 131 9.89 -8.95 19.20
C SER A 131 10.92 -9.06 20.33
N ASP A 132 11.73 -8.01 20.51
CA ASP A 132 12.77 -7.94 21.54
C ASP A 132 12.26 -7.36 22.88
N ALA A 133 10.98 -6.96 22.95
CA ALA A 133 10.32 -6.39 24.12
C ALA A 133 9.41 -7.39 24.83
#